data_AF-A0AAP4FFV7-F1
#
_entry.id   AF-A0AAP4FFV7-F1
#
_cell.length_a   1.000
_cell.length_b   1.000
_cell.length_c   1.000
_cell.angle_alpha   90.00
_cell.angle_beta   90.00
_cell.angle_gamma   90.00
#
_symmetry.space_group_name_H-M   'P 1'
#
loop_
_entity.id
_entity.type
_entity.pdbx_description
1 polymer ?
#
loop_
_entity_poly.entity_id
_entity_poly.type
_entity_poly.pdbx_seq_one_letter_code
_entity_poly.pdbx_strand_id
1 'polypeptide(L)' 'MRSQDDSLAVHVRARSLVIDRGGAVVIPLHTAPDLATRAAELALGGAVRFAGFNRLGHAVYRLEKEVNRR' A
#
# COMPACT_ATOMS: atom_id res chain seq x y z
N MET A 1 12.61 -36.08 4.74
CA MET A 1 11.97 -35.18 3.76
C MET A 1 10.89 -34.40 4.49
N ARG A 2 11.11 -33.12 4.80
CA ARG A 2 10.06 -32.24 5.33
C ARG A 2 9.49 -31.44 4.15
N SER A 3 8.17 -31.47 4.05
CA SER A 3 7.34 -30.85 3.03
C SER A 3 7.83 -29.44 2.68
N GLN A 4 8.36 -29.25 1.46
CA GLN A 4 8.72 -27.93 0.95
C GLN A 4 7.48 -27.11 0.53
N ASP A 5 6.32 -27.75 0.47
CA ASP A 5 5.07 -27.12 0.00
C ASP A 5 4.31 -26.37 1.10
N ASP A 6 4.69 -26.52 2.39
CA ASP A 6 4.09 -25.77 3.51
C ASP A 6 4.67 -24.36 3.68
N SER A 7 5.69 -23.95 2.90
CA SER A 7 6.52 -22.78 3.25
C SER A 7 6.13 -21.46 2.60
N LEU A 8 5.33 -21.42 1.53
CA LEU A 8 5.03 -20.17 0.82
C LEU A 8 3.80 -19.43 1.39
N ALA A 9 2.83 -20.18 1.90
CA ALA A 9 1.59 -19.63 2.43
C ALA A 9 1.71 -19.14 3.90
N VAL A 10 2.79 -19.50 4.59
CA VAL A 10 2.84 -19.34 6.06
C VAL A 10 2.83 -17.88 6.52
N HIS A 11 3.39 -16.88 5.82
CA HIS A 11 3.25 -15.48 6.27
C HIS A 11 3.45 -14.43 5.15
N VAL A 12 2.64 -14.44 4.09
CA VAL A 12 2.44 -13.17 3.36
C VAL A 12 1.52 -12.29 4.21
N ARG A 13 2.07 -11.72 5.30
CA ARG A 13 1.45 -10.55 5.92
C ARG A 13 1.43 -9.49 4.85
N ALA A 14 0.31 -8.79 4.68
CA ALA A 14 0.18 -7.74 3.69
C ALA A 14 -0.18 -6.42 4.40
N ARG A 15 0.39 -5.33 3.92
CA ARG A 15 -0.02 -3.97 4.24
C ARG A 15 -0.98 -3.51 3.15
N SER A 16 -2.18 -3.14 3.54
CA SER A 16 -3.11 -2.49 2.63
C SER A 16 -2.76 -1.02 2.48
N LEU A 17 -2.62 -0.58 1.23
CA LEU A 17 -2.53 0.81 0.82
C LEU A 17 -3.92 1.27 0.40
N VAL A 18 -4.46 2.29 1.07
CA VAL A 18 -5.72 2.93 0.66
C VAL A 18 -5.39 4.19 -0.11
N ILE A 19 -6.07 4.33 -1.24
CA ILE A 19 -5.84 5.37 -2.21
C ILE A 19 -7.05 6.32 -2.20
N ASP A 20 -6.81 7.61 -2.43
CA ASP A 20 -7.89 8.58 -2.61
C ASP A 20 -8.88 8.10 -3.68
N ARG A 21 -10.18 8.33 -3.49
CA ARG A 21 -11.29 7.76 -4.29
C ARG A 21 -11.60 6.27 -4.06
N GLY A 22 -11.11 5.67 -2.98
CA GLY A 22 -11.58 4.37 -2.48
C GLY A 22 -10.93 3.15 -3.13
N GLY A 23 -9.89 3.34 -3.94
CA GLY A 23 -9.04 2.24 -4.40
C GLY A 23 -8.21 1.66 -3.25
N ALA A 24 -7.92 0.37 -3.30
CA ALA A 24 -6.99 -0.27 -2.38
C ALA A 24 -6.01 -1.15 -3.15
N VAL A 25 -4.73 -1.05 -2.81
CA VAL A 25 -3.67 -1.94 -3.32
C VAL A 25 -3.14 -2.74 -2.14
N VAL A 26 -3.08 -4.05 -2.32
CA VAL A 26 -2.54 -4.95 -1.30
C VAL A 26 -1.06 -5.18 -1.62
N ILE A 27 -0.20 -4.81 -0.67
CA ILE A 27 1.24 -4.91 -0.83
C ILE A 27 1.78 -5.86 0.24
N PRO A 28 2.62 -6.84 -0.09
CA PRO A 28 3.26 -7.68 0.92
C PRO A 28 4.01 -6.84 1.98
N LEU A 29 3.96 -7.27 3.23
CA LEU A 29 4.53 -6.54 4.38
C LEU A 29 6.06 -6.42 4.29
N HIS A 30 6.70 -7.35 3.59
CA HIS A 30 8.15 -7.37 3.34
C HIS A 30 8.56 -6.48 2.15
N THR A 31 7.61 -5.89 1.44
CA THR A 31 7.90 -4.94 0.37
C THR A 31 8.48 -3.65 0.94
N ALA A 32 9.57 -3.17 0.35
CA ALA A 32 10.21 -1.93 0.77
C ALA A 32 9.21 -0.75 0.73
N PRO A 33 9.25 0.19 1.70
CA PRO A 33 8.34 1.33 1.75
C PRO A 33 8.30 2.15 0.45
N ASP A 34 9.43 2.29 -0.24
CA ASP A 34 9.52 3.04 -1.50
C ASP A 34 8.67 2.43 -2.61
N LEU A 35 8.54 1.10 -2.64
CA LEU A 35 7.67 0.40 -3.60
C LEU A 35 6.19 0.63 -3.27
N ALA A 36 5.83 0.84 -2.01
CA ALA A 36 4.46 1.20 -1.64
C ALA A 36 4.07 2.59 -2.17
N THR A 37 4.99 3.55 -2.10
CA THR A 37 4.79 4.87 -2.70
C THR A 37 4.69 4.77 -4.22
N ARG A 38 5.56 3.99 -4.89
CA ARG A 38 5.45 3.78 -6.36
C ARG A 38 4.15 3.11 -6.78
N ALA A 39 3.68 2.11 -6.02
CA ALA A 39 2.39 1.48 -6.28
C ALA A 39 1.23 2.49 -6.14
N ALA A 40 1.29 3.38 -5.14
CA ALA A 40 0.33 4.47 -4.97
C ALA A 40 0.36 5.45 -6.15
N GLU A 41 1.54 5.85 -6.62
CA GLU A 41 1.70 6.76 -7.76
C GLU A 41 1.12 6.17 -9.06
N LEU A 42 1.43 4.89 -9.33
CA LEU A 42 0.90 4.19 -10.49
C LEU A 42 -0.63 4.08 -10.43
N ALA A 43 -1.18 3.76 -9.27
CA ALA A 43 -2.62 3.58 -9.11
C ALA A 43 -3.41 4.92 -9.10
N LEU A 44 -2.81 6.02 -8.64
CA LEU A 44 -3.40 7.36 -8.70
C LEU A 44 -3.11 8.12 -10.00
N GLY A 45 -2.18 7.63 -10.82
CA GLY A 45 -1.78 8.27 -12.07
C GLY A 45 -0.98 9.56 -11.88
N GLY A 46 -0.18 9.67 -10.82
CA GLY A 46 0.62 10.87 -10.56
C GLY A 46 1.37 10.86 -9.23
N ALA A 47 2.03 11.96 -8.92
CA ALA A 47 2.73 12.13 -7.65
C ALA A 47 1.75 12.09 -6.47
N VAL A 48 2.13 11.37 -5.42
CA VAL A 48 1.30 11.12 -4.24
C VAL A 48 2.00 11.56 -2.97
N ARG A 49 1.22 11.87 -1.95
CA ARG A 49 1.70 12.16 -0.60
C ARG A 49 1.06 11.21 0.39
N PHE A 50 1.86 10.76 1.35
CA PHE A 50 1.36 10.03 2.51
C PHE A 50 0.47 10.93 3.37
N ALA A 51 -0.76 10.48 3.63
CA ALA A 51 -1.79 11.23 4.35
C ALA A 51 -2.08 10.65 5.74
N GLY A 52 -1.29 9.69 6.22
CA GLY A 52 -1.45 9.03 7.51
C GLY A 52 -2.08 7.64 7.41
N PHE A 53 -2.69 7.19 8.51
CA PHE A 53 -3.37 5.90 8.59
C PHE A 53 -4.88 6.10 8.79
N ASN A 54 -5.70 5.25 8.19
CA ASN A 54 -7.13 5.23 8.49
C ASN A 54 -7.42 4.52 9.82
N ARG A 55 -8.70 4.45 10.22
CA ARG A 55 -9.13 3.80 11.48
C ARG A 55 -8.81 2.31 11.57
N LEU A 56 -8.50 1.67 10.45
CA LEU A 56 -8.13 0.25 10.37
C LEU A 56 -6.60 0.05 10.36
N GLY A 57 -5.82 1.13 10.49
CA GLY A 57 -4.35 1.09 10.44
C GLY A 57 -3.77 0.95 9.03
N HIS A 58 -4.57 1.14 7.97
CA HIS A 58 -4.07 1.09 6.60
C HIS A 58 -3.45 2.43 6.20
N ALA A 59 -2.33 2.38 5.49
CA ALA A 59 -1.65 3.58 5.01
C ALA A 59 -2.48 4.26 3.92
N VAL A 60 -2.68 5.58 4.03
CA VAL A 60 -3.49 6.36 3.09
C VAL A 60 -2.60 7.27 2.27
N TYR A 61 -2.78 7.28 0.95
CA TYR A 61 -2.05 8.15 0.03
C TYR A 61 -3.02 8.93 -0.84
N ARG A 62 -2.67 10.19 -1.12
CA ARG A 62 -3.48 11.12 -1.92
C ARG A 62 -2.63 11.78 -2.99
N LEU A 63 -3.26 12.23 -4.08
CA LEU A 63 -2.57 13.03 -5.08
C LEU A 63 -2.08 14.34 -4.47
N GLU A 64 -0.83 14.72 -4.74
CA GLU A 64 -0.27 15.98 -4.21
C GLU A 64 -1.11 17.20 -4.58
N LYS A 65 -1.70 17.20 -5.79
CA LYS A 65 -2.58 18.27 -6.29
C LYS A 65 -3.86 18.45 -5.47
N GLU A 66 -4.33 17.40 -4.80
CA GLU A 66 -5.55 17.44 -3.97
C GLU A 66 -5.23 17.85 -2.53
N VAL A 67 -4.00 17.61 -2.06
CA VAL A 67 -3.54 18.04 -0.73
C VAL A 67 -3.37 19.56 -0.67
N ASN A 68 -2.87 20.20 -1.73
CA ASN A 68 -2.69 21.66 -1.77
C ASN A 68 -3.98 22.48 -1.95
N ARG A 69 -5.15 21.84 -2.09
CA ARG A 69 -6.45 22.51 -2.24
C ARG A 69 -7.26 22.56 -0.93
N ARG A 70 -6.72 22.03 0.17
CA ARG A 70 -7.31 22.09 1.52
C ARG A 70 -6.40 22.88 2.44
#